data_AF-A0AAW9DJC4-F1
#
_entry.id   AF-A0AAW9DJC4-F1
#
_cell.length_a   1.000
_cell.length_b   1.000
_cell.length_c   1.000
_cell.angle_alpha   90.00
_cell.angle_beta   90.00
_cell.angle_gamma   90.00
#
_symmetry.space_group_name_H-M   'P 1'
#
loop_
_entity.id
_entity.type
_entity.pdbx_description
1 polymer ?
#
loop_
_entity_poly.entity_id
_entity_poly.type
_entity_poly.pdbx_seq_one_letter_code
_entity_poly.pdbx_strand_id
1 'polypeptide(L)'
;LDQLYREDETRRAKRLKEHLEVFSDAVIGVIITMMLLEIPLPSDTVDTHHFFTGILIFFVSFFIVADFWYDNHKILGQIEHATSKILIVQFNFMATLALIPLFTRWMMEGITTTAVVGYGVVTIAVNLCQSILNYFVLQEKFAGTTYTKRFISMAHLRQ
;
A
#
# COMPACT_ATOMS: atom_id res chain seq x y z
N LEU A 1 -10.02 -23.26 -29.30
CA LEU A 1 -8.85 -22.36 -29.38
C LEU A 1 -9.12 -21.08 -28.60
N ASP A 2 -10.16 -20.31 -28.91
CA ASP A 2 -10.50 -19.08 -28.17
C ASP A 2 -10.80 -19.26 -26.67
N GLN A 3 -11.47 -20.36 -26.28
CA GLN A 3 -11.71 -20.67 -24.87
C GLN A 3 -10.40 -20.97 -24.11
N LEU A 4 -9.50 -21.74 -24.72
CA LEU A 4 -8.18 -22.06 -24.16
C LEU A 4 -7.33 -20.80 -23.98
N TYR A 5 -7.37 -19.89 -24.96
CA TYR A 5 -6.67 -18.61 -24.90
C TYR A 5 -7.18 -17.71 -23.77
N ARG A 6 -8.51 -17.60 -23.59
CA ARG A 6 -9.12 -16.82 -22.50
C ARG A 6 -8.80 -17.40 -21.11
N GLU A 7 -8.77 -18.72 -20.97
CA GLU A 7 -8.36 -19.38 -19.72
C GLU A 7 -6.90 -19.10 -19.37
N ASP A 8 -6.00 -19.08 -20.35
CA ASP A 8 -4.60 -18.73 -20.12
C ASP A 8 -4.40 -17.24 -19.74
N GLU A 9 -5.13 -16.32 -20.37
CA GLU A 9 -5.08 -14.89 -20.02
C GLU A 9 -5.56 -14.61 -18.59
N THR A 10 -6.70 -15.20 -18.21
CA THR A 10 -7.24 -15.07 -16.85
C THR A 10 -6.32 -15.67 -15.79
N ARG A 11 -5.71 -16.83 -16.06
CA ARG A 11 -4.68 -17.42 -15.20
C ARG A 11 -3.45 -16.52 -15.06
N ARG A 12 -2.97 -15.94 -16.16
CA ARG A 12 -1.83 -15.00 -16.15
C ARG A 12 -2.15 -13.75 -15.32
N ALA A 13 -3.33 -13.17 -15.50
CA ALA A 13 -3.75 -11.97 -14.77
C ALA A 13 -3.92 -12.23 -13.26
N LYS A 14 -4.41 -13.42 -12.89
CA LYS A 14 -4.47 -13.85 -11.48
C LYS A 14 -3.08 -14.02 -10.88
N ARG A 15 -2.16 -14.70 -11.58
CA ARG A 15 -0.78 -14.88 -11.11
C ARG A 15 -0.04 -13.56 -10.94
N LEU A 16 -0.27 -12.60 -11.85
CA LEU A 16 0.28 -11.26 -11.76
C LEU A 16 -0.18 -10.52 -10.52
N LYS A 17 -1.47 -10.65 -10.16
CA LYS A 17 -2.02 -10.10 -8.92
C LYS A 17 -1.34 -10.70 -7.69
N GLU A 18 -1.25 -12.03 -7.60
CA GLU A 18 -0.60 -12.72 -6.48
C GLU A 18 0.87 -12.29 -6.31
N HIS A 19 1.59 -12.16 -7.43
CA HIS A 19 2.97 -11.66 -7.41
C HIS A 19 3.06 -10.19 -6.97
N LEU A 20 2.09 -9.35 -7.36
CA LEU A 20 2.04 -7.96 -6.96
C LEU A 20 1.80 -7.82 -5.44
N GLU A 21 0.90 -8.63 -4.88
CA GLU A 21 0.64 -8.65 -3.43
C GLU A 21 1.92 -9.03 -2.67
N VAL A 22 2.58 -10.12 -3.07
CA VAL A 22 3.85 -10.56 -2.46
C VAL A 22 4.95 -9.51 -2.59
N PHE A 23 5.06 -8.85 -3.75
CA PHE A 23 6.02 -7.77 -3.95
C PHE A 23 5.74 -6.57 -3.05
N SER A 24 4.47 -6.17 -2.94
CA SER A 24 4.04 -5.06 -2.09
C SER A 24 4.34 -5.35 -0.62
N ASP A 25 4.05 -6.56 -0.15
CA ASP A 25 4.32 -6.98 1.23
C ASP A 25 5.82 -6.96 1.54
N ALA A 26 6.65 -7.44 0.61
CA ALA A 26 8.11 -7.42 0.76
C ALA A 26 8.64 -6.00 0.89
N VAL A 27 8.18 -5.07 0.05
CA VAL A 27 8.62 -3.67 0.10
C VAL A 27 8.15 -2.97 1.37
N ILE A 28 6.91 -3.18 1.80
CA ILE A 28 6.40 -2.59 3.04
C ILE A 28 7.15 -3.14 4.25
N GLY A 29 7.49 -4.44 4.25
CA GLY A 29 8.37 -5.02 5.26
C GLY A 29 9.74 -4.33 5.33
N VAL A 30 10.35 -4.04 4.17
CA VAL A 30 11.62 -3.28 4.11
C VAL A 30 11.46 -1.84 4.61
N ILE A 31 10.34 -1.17 4.32
CA ILE A 31 10.06 0.18 4.85
C ILE A 31 10.01 0.14 6.39
N ILE A 32 9.31 -0.84 6.96
CA ILE A 32 9.20 -1.03 8.41
C ILE A 32 10.57 -1.27 9.06
N THR A 33 11.41 -2.14 8.47
CA THR A 33 12.73 -2.41 9.02
C THR A 33 13.67 -1.22 8.87
N MET A 34 13.60 -0.49 7.76
CA MET A 34 14.37 0.75 7.57
C MET A 34 14.03 1.78 8.63
N MET A 35 12.75 1.96 9.00
CA MET A 35 12.38 2.87 10.10
C MET A 35 13.03 2.49 11.44
N LEU A 36 13.18 1.19 11.72
CA LEU A 36 13.84 0.72 12.95
C LEU A 36 15.33 1.10 12.98
N LEU A 37 15.99 1.05 11.82
CA LEU A 37 17.42 1.36 11.69
C LEU A 37 17.72 2.86 11.87
N GLU A 38 16.71 3.73 11.82
CA GLU A 38 16.86 5.18 11.99
C GLU A 38 16.86 5.63 13.46
N ILE A 39 16.57 4.73 14.41
CA ILE A 39 16.55 5.07 15.83
C ILE A 39 17.97 5.44 16.30
N PRO A 40 18.19 6.66 16.83
CA PRO A 40 19.52 7.10 17.25
C PRO A 40 19.97 6.34 18.50
N LEU A 41 21.04 5.55 18.38
CA LEU A 41 21.59 4.79 19.51
C LEU A 41 22.23 5.71 20.56
N PRO A 42 22.07 5.41 21.86
CA PRO A 42 22.72 6.17 22.92
C PRO A 42 24.24 6.07 22.76
N SER A 43 24.90 7.22 22.81
CA SER A 43 26.34 7.39 22.68
C SER A 43 26.77 8.60 23.50
N ASP A 44 28.07 8.90 23.59
CA ASP A 44 28.57 10.05 24.37
C ASP A 44 27.93 11.40 23.94
N THR A 45 27.38 11.48 22.72
CA THR A 45 26.71 12.66 22.18
C THR A 45 25.18 12.55 22.14
N VAL A 46 24.61 11.36 22.34
CA VAL A 46 23.17 11.09 22.27
C VAL A 46 22.66 10.72 23.64
N ASP A 47 21.88 11.62 24.24
CA ASP A 47 21.27 11.39 25.54
C ASP A 47 20.25 10.24 25.49
N THR A 48 20.13 9.52 26.60
CA THR A 48 19.20 8.41 26.78
C THR A 48 17.75 8.85 26.55
N HIS A 49 17.42 10.09 26.89
CA HIS A 49 16.10 10.67 26.61
C HIS A 49 15.80 10.72 25.10
N HIS A 50 16.78 11.06 24.28
CA HIS A 50 16.63 11.15 22.83
C HIS A 50 16.40 9.77 22.21
N PHE A 51 17.10 8.75 22.69
CA PHE A 51 16.89 7.35 22.30
C PHE A 51 15.45 6.87 22.58
N PHE A 52 14.95 7.09 23.80
CA PHE A 52 13.56 6.71 24.15
C PHE A 52 12.52 7.47 23.32
N THR A 53 12.77 8.75 23.02
CA THR A 53 11.91 9.55 22.14
C THR A 53 11.89 8.97 20.72
N GLY A 54 13.06 8.58 20.19
CA GLY A 54 13.18 7.90 18.90
C GLY A 54 12.40 6.59 18.83
N ILE A 55 12.43 5.77 19.90
CA ILE A 55 11.63 4.54 20.00
C ILE A 55 10.13 4.85 19.94
N LEU A 56 9.66 5.89 20.64
CA LEU A 56 8.24 6.26 20.64
C LEU A 56 7.81 6.72 19.24
N ILE A 57 8.60 7.58 18.60
CA ILE A 57 8.37 8.04 17.22
C ILE A 57 8.34 6.85 16.26
N PHE A 58 9.26 5.90 16.41
CA PHE A 58 9.27 4.66 15.64
C PHE A 58 7.95 3.90 15.80
N PHE A 59 7.47 3.67 17.02
CA PHE A 59 6.21 2.93 17.23
C PHE A 59 5.01 3.63 16.60
N VAL A 60 4.90 4.95 16.74
CA VAL A 60 3.83 5.73 16.09
C VAL A 60 3.88 5.54 14.58
N SER A 61 5.07 5.70 13.97
CA SER A 61 5.24 5.53 12.53
C SER A 61 5.04 4.08 12.07
N PHE A 62 5.42 3.11 12.89
CA PHE A 62 5.20 1.68 12.66
C PHE A 62 3.70 1.40 12.53
N PHE A 63 2.88 1.86 13.47
CA PHE A 63 1.44 1.64 13.42
C PHE A 63 0.79 2.34 12.23
N ILE A 64 1.26 3.55 11.88
CA ILE A 64 0.77 4.26 10.68
C ILE A 64 1.07 3.46 9.40
N VAL A 65 2.28 2.96 9.22
CA VAL A 65 2.64 2.16 8.04
C VAL A 65 1.92 0.80 8.05
N ALA A 66 1.75 0.18 9.22
CA ALA A 66 1.02 -1.07 9.37
C ALA A 66 -0.48 -0.91 9.03
N ASP A 67 -1.08 0.24 9.37
CA ASP A 67 -2.45 0.58 8.98
C ASP A 67 -2.59 0.70 7.46
N PHE A 68 -1.68 1.43 6.81
CA PHE A 68 -1.64 1.50 5.35
C PHE A 68 -1.46 0.14 4.68
N TRP A 69 -0.61 -0.72 5.26
CA TRP A 69 -0.46 -2.09 4.78
C TRP A 69 -1.76 -2.88 4.89
N TYR A 70 -2.43 -2.81 6.05
CA TYR A 70 -3.67 -3.52 6.30
C TYR A 70 -4.77 -3.11 5.32
N ASP A 71 -4.93 -1.81 5.09
CA ASP A 71 -5.90 -1.28 4.13
C ASP A 71 -5.56 -1.66 2.69
N ASN A 72 -4.29 -1.58 2.31
CA ASN A 72 -3.83 -2.01 0.98
C ASN A 72 -4.09 -3.50 0.75
N HIS A 73 -3.76 -4.36 1.72
CA HIS A 73 -4.01 -5.80 1.66
C HIS A 73 -5.52 -6.09 1.49
N LYS A 74 -6.36 -5.39 2.25
CA LYS A 74 -7.83 -5.51 2.16
C LYS A 74 -8.39 -5.04 0.82
N ILE A 75 -7.80 -4.00 0.20
CA ILE A 75 -8.24 -3.48 -1.10
C ILE A 75 -7.84 -4.44 -2.22
N LEU A 76 -6.60 -4.92 -2.25
CA LEU A 76 -6.13 -5.89 -3.25
C LEU A 76 -6.83 -7.25 -3.12
N GLY A 77 -7.21 -7.65 -1.90
CA GLY A 77 -8.04 -8.84 -1.66
C GLY A 77 -9.42 -8.82 -2.33
N GLN A 78 -9.94 -7.65 -2.73
CA GLN A 78 -11.28 -7.51 -3.32
C GLN A 78 -11.35 -7.69 -4.85
N ILE A 79 -10.19 -7.75 -5.53
CA ILE A 79 -10.12 -7.92 -6.99
C ILE A 79 -9.69 -9.34 -7.36
N GLU A 80 -10.20 -9.88 -8.47
CA GLU A 80 -9.79 -11.19 -9.00
C GLU A 80 -8.53 -11.12 -9.87
N HIS A 81 -8.31 -9.98 -10.54
CA HIS A 81 -7.22 -9.76 -11.50
C HIS A 81 -6.63 -8.35 -11.37
N ALA A 82 -5.32 -8.21 -11.60
CA ALA A 82 -4.65 -6.92 -11.59
C ALA A 82 -4.59 -6.32 -13.00
N THR A 83 -5.25 -5.18 -13.20
CA THR A 83 -5.18 -4.40 -14.45
C THR A 83 -3.91 -3.53 -14.48
N SER A 84 -3.39 -3.20 -15.66
CA SER A 84 -2.22 -2.32 -15.82
C SER A 84 -2.34 -0.97 -15.12
N LYS A 85 -3.55 -0.41 -15.01
CA LYS A 85 -3.82 0.83 -14.27
C LYS A 85 -3.58 0.64 -12.76
N ILE A 86 -4.07 -0.45 -12.19
CA ILE A 86 -3.88 -0.78 -10.76
C ILE A 86 -2.39 -0.94 -10.46
N LEU A 87 -1.63 -1.60 -11.34
CA LEU A 87 -0.18 -1.74 -11.19
C LEU A 87 0.52 -0.39 -11.08
N ILE A 88 0.26 0.54 -12.01
CA ILE A 88 0.90 1.87 -11.99
C ILE A 88 0.57 2.61 -10.69
N VAL A 89 -0.70 2.59 -10.27
CA VAL A 89 -1.11 3.27 -9.04
C VAL A 89 -0.49 2.61 -7.81
N GLN A 90 -0.39 1.27 -7.78
CA GLN A 90 0.29 0.53 -6.72
C GLN A 90 1.76 0.96 -6.58
N PHE A 91 2.49 1.05 -7.69
CA PHE A 91 3.89 1.51 -7.66
C PHE A 91 4.02 2.94 -7.15
N ASN A 92 3.11 3.84 -7.52
CA ASN A 92 3.10 5.22 -7.01
C ASN A 92 2.81 5.27 -5.51
N PHE A 93 1.86 4.47 -5.02
CA PHE A 93 1.58 4.33 -3.59
C PHE A 93 2.82 3.85 -2.83
N MET A 94 3.47 2.79 -3.29
CA MET A 94 4.67 2.24 -2.66
C MET A 94 5.83 3.23 -2.67
N ALA A 95 6.04 3.95 -3.78
CA ALA A 95 7.08 4.97 -3.88
C ALA A 95 6.85 6.13 -2.89
N THR A 96 5.60 6.54 -2.70
CA THR A 96 5.24 7.59 -1.74
C THR A 96 5.38 7.09 -0.30
N LEU A 97 4.98 5.85 -0.02
CA LEU A 97 5.13 5.21 1.28
C LEU A 97 6.60 5.05 1.69
N ALA A 98 7.50 4.82 0.72
CA ALA A 98 8.94 4.73 0.94
C ALA A 98 9.59 6.06 1.40
N LEU A 99 8.86 7.18 1.35
CA LEU A 99 9.31 8.45 1.93
C LEU A 99 9.09 8.53 3.45
N ILE A 100 8.18 7.70 4.01
CA ILE A 100 7.88 7.75 5.44
C ILE A 100 9.14 7.62 6.31
N PRO A 101 10.06 6.65 6.10
CA PRO A 101 11.26 6.51 6.93
C PRO A 101 12.12 7.77 6.99
N LEU A 102 12.25 8.49 5.87
CA LEU A 102 13.01 9.74 5.80
C LEU A 102 12.41 10.80 6.73
N PHE A 103 11.10 10.98 6.70
CA PHE A 103 10.42 11.97 7.54
C PHE A 103 10.30 11.52 8.99
N THR A 104 10.23 10.21 9.24
CA THR A 104 10.32 9.65 10.59
C THR A 104 11.68 9.97 11.19
N ARG A 105 12.78 9.73 10.47
CA ARG A 105 14.14 10.09 10.91
C ARG A 105 14.24 11.59 11.19
N TRP A 106 13.74 12.43 10.29
CA TRP A 106 13.78 13.88 10.49
C TRP A 106 13.02 14.31 11.77
N MET A 107 11.91 13.65 12.08
CA MET A 107 11.18 13.87 13.33
C MET A 107 11.92 13.34 14.57
N MET A 108 12.70 12.25 14.42
CA MET A 108 13.55 11.73 15.50
C MET A 108 14.69 12.69 15.86
N GLU A 109 15.31 13.35 14.89
CA GLU A 109 16.37 14.35 15.13
C GLU A 109 15.86 15.54 15.95
N GLY A 110 14.59 15.91 15.79
CA GLY A 110 13.92 16.88 16.65
C GLY A 110 12.46 17.10 16.29
N ILE A 111 11.61 17.13 17.32
CA ILE A 111 10.16 17.40 17.16
C ILE A 111 9.97 18.91 16.94
N THR A 112 10.24 19.34 15.71
CA THR A 112 10.07 20.71 15.25
C THR A 112 8.79 20.82 14.43
N THR A 113 8.19 22.02 14.36
CA THR A 113 6.99 22.26 13.55
C THR A 113 7.20 21.87 12.09
N THR A 114 8.39 22.12 11.53
CA THR A 114 8.71 21.76 10.15
C THR A 114 8.77 20.25 9.92
N ALA A 115 9.37 19.50 10.85
CA ALA A 115 9.43 18.03 10.74
C ALA A 115 8.03 17.42 10.85
N VAL A 116 7.20 17.89 11.79
CA VAL A 116 5.81 17.41 11.97
C VAL A 116 4.95 17.73 10.75
N VAL A 117 5.04 18.95 10.21
CA VAL A 117 4.33 19.33 8.97
C VAL A 117 4.82 18.50 7.79
N GLY A 118 6.13 18.30 7.66
CA GLY A 118 6.72 17.46 6.60
C GLY A 118 6.19 16.02 6.65
N TYR A 119 6.19 15.42 7.84
CA TYR A 119 5.63 14.08 8.05
C TYR A 119 4.15 14.03 7.65
N GLY A 120 3.35 15.00 8.13
CA GLY A 120 1.93 15.09 7.79
C GLY A 120 1.66 15.24 6.29
N VAL A 121 2.45 16.05 5.59
CA VAL A 121 2.34 16.22 4.12
C VAL A 121 2.58 14.90 3.40
N VAL A 122 3.61 14.14 3.80
CA VAL A 122 3.87 12.82 3.22
C VAL A 122 2.74 11.84 3.54
N THR A 123 2.26 11.79 4.78
CA THR A 123 1.12 10.94 5.15
C THR A 123 -0.14 11.28 4.36
N ILE A 124 -0.40 12.57 4.07
CA ILE A 124 -1.52 13.00 3.21
C ILE A 124 -1.29 12.54 1.76
N ALA A 125 -0.08 12.67 1.24
CA ALA A 125 0.25 12.18 -0.11
C ALA A 125 0.05 10.66 -0.22
N VAL A 126 0.48 9.88 0.78
CA VAL A 126 0.25 8.43 0.85
C VAL A 126 -1.26 8.13 0.86
N ASN A 127 -2.03 8.81 1.71
CA ASN A 127 -3.49 8.68 1.77
C ASN A 127 -4.17 8.99 0.43
N LEU A 128 -3.68 10.00 -0.29
CA LEU A 128 -4.20 10.35 -1.61
C LEU A 128 -3.93 9.23 -2.63
N CYS A 129 -2.70 8.69 -2.66
CA CYS A 129 -2.37 7.54 -3.51
C CYS A 129 -3.25 6.32 -3.18
N GLN A 130 -3.44 6.04 -1.89
CA GLN A 130 -4.30 4.93 -1.42
C GLN A 130 -5.77 5.14 -1.83
N SER A 131 -6.27 6.38 -1.73
CA SER A 131 -7.64 6.72 -2.13
C SER A 131 -7.85 6.53 -3.64
N ILE A 132 -6.86 6.91 -4.46
CA ILE A 132 -6.87 6.70 -5.91
C ILE A 132 -6.85 5.19 -6.23
N LEU A 133 -6.03 4.41 -5.53
CA LEU A 133 -5.98 2.94 -5.69
C LEU A 133 -7.36 2.33 -5.38
N ASN A 134 -7.94 2.70 -4.24
CA ASN A 134 -9.27 2.23 -3.84
C ASN A 134 -10.34 2.57 -4.88
N TYR A 135 -10.31 3.77 -5.46
CA TYR A 135 -11.21 4.16 -6.53
C TYR A 135 -11.11 3.24 -7.75
N PHE A 136 -9.89 2.96 -8.24
CA PHE A 136 -9.70 2.07 -9.38
C PHE A 136 -10.13 0.63 -9.08
N VAL A 137 -9.84 0.14 -7.87
CA VAL A 137 -10.24 -1.20 -7.44
C VAL A 137 -11.76 -1.33 -7.35
N LEU A 138 -12.45 -0.33 -6.80
CA LEU A 138 -13.91 -0.30 -6.75
C LEU A 138 -14.51 -0.31 -8.16
N GLN A 139 -13.96 0.48 -9.09
CA GLN A 139 -14.43 0.47 -10.47
C GLN A 139 -14.34 -0.91 -11.13
N GLU A 140 -13.21 -1.61 -10.97
CA GLU A 140 -13.05 -2.98 -11.49
C GLU A 140 -14.03 -3.96 -10.85
N LYS A 141 -14.23 -3.87 -9.53
CA LYS A 141 -15.19 -4.70 -8.80
C LYS A 141 -16.62 -4.54 -9.33
N PHE A 142 -17.07 -3.30 -9.56
CA PHE A 142 -18.41 -3.01 -10.09
C PHE A 142 -18.57 -3.34 -11.58
N ALA A 143 -17.50 -3.18 -12.37
CA ALA A 143 -17.49 -3.64 -13.75
C ALA A 143 -17.75 -5.16 -13.82
N GLY A 144 -17.03 -5.95 -13.02
CA GLY A 144 -17.21 -7.41 -12.95
C GLY A 144 -18.60 -7.86 -12.49
N THR A 145 -19.22 -7.18 -11.51
CA THR A 145 -20.57 -7.54 -11.02
C THR A 145 -21.68 -7.27 -12.05
N THR A 146 -21.49 -6.25 -12.89
CA THR A 146 -22.47 -5.86 -13.93
C THR A 146 -22.50 -6.88 -15.08
N TYR A 147 -21.34 -7.43 -15.47
CA TYR A 147 -21.28 -8.48 -16.50
C TYR A 147 -21.95 -9.78 -16.04
N THR A 148 -21.71 -10.22 -14.81
CA THR A 148 -22.33 -11.44 -14.26
C THR A 148 -23.85 -11.33 -14.18
N LYS A 149 -24.39 -10.20 -13.70
CA LYS A 149 -25.85 -9.99 -13.67
C LYS A 149 -26.50 -9.99 -15.06
N ARG A 150 -25.86 -9.36 -16.05
CA ARG A 150 -26.39 -9.29 -17.41
C ARG A 150 -26.32 -10.64 -18.13
N PHE A 151 -25.31 -11.47 -17.83
CA PHE A 151 -25.17 -12.81 -18.40
C PHE A 151 -26.21 -13.78 -17.82
N ILE A 152 -26.43 -13.77 -16.50
CA ILE A 152 -27.44 -14.61 -15.84
C ILE A 152 -28.86 -14.22 -16.29
N SER A 153 -29.15 -12.92 -16.42
CA SER A 153 -30.43 -12.44 -16.93
C SER A 153 -30.72 -12.90 -18.36
N MET A 154 -29.72 -12.94 -19.24
CA MET A 154 -29.89 -13.41 -20.62
C MET A 154 -30.03 -14.95 -20.71
N ALA A 155 -29.41 -15.69 -19.79
CA ALA A 155 -29.58 -17.15 -19.73
C ALA A 155 -31.00 -17.56 -19.31
N HIS A 156 -31.67 -16.76 -18.47
CA HIS A 156 -33.04 -17.03 -18.03
C HIS A 156 -34.12 -16.67 -19.07
N LEU A 157 -33.81 -15.78 -20.03
CA LEU A 157 -34.73 -15.38 -21.11
C LEU A 157 -34.69 -16.34 -22.33
N ARG A 158 -33.93 -17.43 -22.23
CA ARG A 158 -33.74 -18.41 -23.31
C ARG A 158 -34.34 -19.80 -23.02
N GLN A 159 -35.06 -19.94 -21.90
CA GLN A 159 -35.96 -21.06 -21.60
C GLN A 159 -37.40 -20.60 -21.79
#